data_AF-A0A3B3QMQ9-F1
#
_entry.id   AF-A0A3B3QMQ9-F1
#
_cell.length_a   1.000
_cell.length_b   1.000
_cell.length_c   1.000
_cell.angle_alpha   90.00
_cell.angle_beta   90.00
_cell.angle_gamma   90.00
#
_symmetry.space_group_name_H-M   'P 1'
#
loop_
_entity.id
_entity.type
_entity.pdbx_description
1 polymer ?
#
loop_
_entity_poly.entity_id
_entity_poly.type
_entity_poly.pdbx_seq_one_letter_code
_entity_poly.pdbx_strand_id
1 'polypeptide(L)'
;MPPNKPYAFVTYGTVEDARRCQTSLGGRQLQCQGQTITLYFCFVEKVDYNVYSSAELPPGLKVWEDFVTPEEETGLLESLDWVSLDNDVTAQKSLKHRKVKHYGYEFLYETNNVDIDQLLPGGLPDACDIVLEKCLKENIMNIKPDQLTVNQYQPGQGIPPHVDTHSAFEDTILSLSLGAKTVMDFRHPDGRSVAVLLPRRSLLVMKGECRYLWTHGITPRKLDVVPAVGGQRPGVVTCDPRDLTLSQRDTRTSFTFRKVRHTPCDCAYPSACDSQQPLQDPPGPPLPRSDMDAAHLESRFVHAVYEEIAGHFSGTRHSPWPRVAAFLRSLAPGALLLDAGCGNGKYLGLCPGVFAVGCDRSQSLTQICGERGFQAFTCDALDVPLRSDMCDACISIAVIHHFSTQVRRVSAIKELIRLLKPGGRALISVWALEQEYNKQRSKYLKKTKEENVCPVKDRTATPPPQERSGKGLSLVQNGQTTLSVHTNRTTFSSQDLLVPWHLKGATPKSPEPLAHLTDSVTGPTPGPIFHRYYHVFCEGELEDLCRKVENVTVQSSYYDQGNWCVILEKTDRI
;
A
#
# COMPACT_ATOMS: atom_id res chain seq x y z
N MET A 1 -19.58 -19.35 -25.35
CA MET A 1 -18.35 -18.67 -24.90
C MET A 1 -17.16 -19.50 -25.32
N PRO A 2 -16.05 -18.90 -25.76
CA PRO A 2 -14.82 -19.66 -25.95
C PRO A 2 -14.43 -20.35 -24.62
N PRO A 3 -14.03 -21.64 -24.63
CA PRO A 3 -13.59 -22.33 -23.42
C PRO A 3 -12.42 -21.59 -22.77
N ASN A 4 -12.41 -21.49 -21.43
CA ASN A 4 -11.33 -20.88 -20.64
C ASN A 4 -10.98 -19.43 -21.00
N LYS A 5 -11.88 -18.67 -21.63
CA LYS A 5 -11.69 -17.23 -21.89
C LYS A 5 -12.53 -16.38 -20.94
N PRO A 6 -11.98 -15.27 -20.41
CA PRO A 6 -12.72 -14.33 -19.57
C PRO A 6 -13.67 -13.42 -20.37
N TYR A 7 -14.03 -13.81 -21.61
CA TYR A 7 -14.86 -13.03 -22.51
C TYR A 7 -15.82 -13.92 -23.29
N ALA A 8 -16.92 -13.33 -23.75
CA ALA A 8 -17.92 -13.97 -24.59
C ALA A 8 -18.20 -13.08 -25.81
N PHE A 9 -18.65 -13.70 -26.89
CA PHE A 9 -19.17 -12.99 -28.06
C PHE A 9 -20.68 -13.03 -28.03
N VAL A 10 -21.31 -11.90 -28.38
CA VAL A 10 -22.75 -11.74 -28.50
C VAL A 10 -23.03 -11.08 -29.84
N THR A 11 -23.99 -11.63 -30.58
CA THR A 11 -24.45 -11.10 -31.86
C THR A 11 -25.91 -10.65 -31.71
N TYR A 12 -26.23 -9.46 -32.22
CA TYR A 12 -27.59 -8.90 -32.22
C TYR A 12 -28.19 -8.96 -33.62
N GLY A 13 -29.52 -8.91 -33.71
CA GLY A 13 -30.23 -8.90 -35.00
C GLY A 13 -30.03 -7.62 -35.81
N THR A 14 -29.72 -6.50 -35.15
CA THR A 14 -29.45 -5.20 -35.78
C THR A 14 -28.23 -4.51 -35.16
N VAL A 15 -27.61 -3.58 -35.89
CA VAL A 15 -26.48 -2.78 -35.40
C VAL A 15 -26.94 -1.81 -34.30
N GLU A 16 -28.16 -1.30 -34.41
CA GLU A 16 -28.78 -0.40 -33.46
C GLU A 16 -28.98 -1.07 -32.09
N ASP A 17 -29.41 -2.33 -32.07
CA ASP A 17 -29.56 -3.10 -30.82
C ASP A 17 -28.19 -3.38 -30.17
N ALA A 18 -27.16 -3.64 -30.98
CA ALA A 18 -25.80 -3.80 -30.49
C ALA A 18 -25.26 -2.50 -29.84
N ARG A 19 -25.49 -1.33 -30.47
CA ARG A 19 -25.16 0.00 -29.90
C ARG A 19 -25.93 0.27 -28.61
N ARG A 20 -27.21 -0.08 -28.57
CA ARG A 20 -28.04 0.06 -27.36
C ARG A 20 -27.51 -0.79 -26.22
N CYS A 21 -27.14 -2.05 -26.50
CA CYS A 21 -26.49 -2.92 -25.51
C CYS A 21 -25.18 -2.31 -24.99
N GLN A 22 -24.28 -1.87 -25.86
CA GLN A 22 -23.00 -1.30 -25.43
C GLN A 22 -23.21 -0.07 -24.54
N THR A 23 -24.14 0.81 -24.92
CA THR A 23 -24.42 2.04 -24.15
C THR A 23 -25.08 1.76 -22.81
N SER A 24 -25.94 0.74 -22.73
CA SER A 24 -26.71 0.43 -21.51
C SER A 24 -26.03 -0.55 -20.56
N LEU A 25 -25.21 -1.47 -21.08
CA LEU A 25 -24.55 -2.52 -20.30
C LEU A 25 -23.03 -2.34 -20.21
N GLY A 26 -22.43 -1.47 -21.02
CA GLY A 26 -21.01 -1.11 -20.93
C GLY A 26 -20.70 -0.45 -19.58
N GLY A 27 -19.75 -1.03 -18.84
CA GLY A 27 -19.39 -0.58 -17.49
C GLY A 27 -20.35 -1.06 -16.40
N ARG A 28 -21.39 -1.85 -16.74
CA ARG A 28 -22.32 -2.39 -15.74
C ARG A 28 -21.64 -3.51 -14.93
N GLN A 29 -21.90 -3.50 -13.63
CA GLN A 29 -21.44 -4.53 -12.71
C GLN A 29 -22.45 -5.67 -12.62
N LEU A 30 -21.97 -6.90 -12.81
CA LEU A 30 -22.70 -8.13 -12.57
C LEU A 30 -22.25 -8.78 -11.26
N GLN A 31 -23.20 -9.36 -10.54
CA GLN A 31 -22.94 -10.19 -9.38
C GLN A 31 -22.86 -11.65 -9.82
N CYS A 32 -21.68 -12.27 -9.73
CA CYS A 32 -21.47 -13.67 -10.06
C CYS A 32 -20.71 -14.36 -8.92
N GLN A 33 -21.32 -15.36 -8.29
CA GLN A 33 -20.70 -16.15 -7.20
C GLN A 33 -20.09 -15.30 -6.06
N GLY A 34 -20.67 -14.13 -5.77
CA GLY A 34 -20.19 -13.21 -4.72
C GLY A 34 -19.03 -12.29 -5.14
N GLN A 35 -18.70 -12.24 -6.44
CA GLN A 35 -17.76 -11.28 -7.02
C GLN A 35 -18.50 -10.29 -7.94
N THR A 36 -18.13 -9.02 -7.83
CA THR A 36 -18.60 -7.96 -8.71
C THR A 36 -17.71 -7.92 -9.95
N ILE A 37 -18.28 -8.22 -11.12
CA ILE A 37 -17.56 -8.23 -12.41
C ILE A 37 -18.11 -7.10 -13.28
N THR A 38 -17.23 -6.19 -13.72
CA THR A 38 -17.60 -5.13 -14.67
C THR A 38 -17.54 -5.66 -16.09
N LEU A 39 -18.63 -5.51 -16.84
CA LEU A 39 -18.66 -5.89 -18.25
C LEU A 39 -18.16 -4.75 -19.15
N TYR A 40 -17.31 -5.11 -20.10
CA TYR A 40 -16.86 -4.22 -21.17
C TYR A 40 -17.30 -4.78 -22.51
N PHE A 41 -17.84 -3.91 -23.36
CA PHE A 41 -18.34 -4.27 -24.68
C PHE A 41 -17.55 -3.52 -25.74
N CYS A 42 -16.98 -4.26 -26.69
CA CYS A 42 -16.27 -3.73 -27.85
C CYS A 42 -16.91 -4.28 -29.12
N PHE A 43 -17.02 -3.45 -30.15
CA PHE A 43 -17.42 -3.91 -31.48
C PHE A 43 -16.27 -4.64 -32.14
N VAL A 44 -16.57 -5.78 -32.74
CA VAL A 44 -15.64 -6.56 -33.57
C VAL A 44 -16.32 -6.81 -34.91
N GLU A 45 -15.60 -6.62 -36.01
CA GLU A 45 -16.12 -6.89 -37.36
C GLU A 45 -16.32 -8.37 -37.62
N LYS A 46 -15.53 -9.21 -36.94
CA LYS A 46 -15.50 -10.66 -37.09
C LYS A 46 -15.13 -11.32 -35.76
N VAL A 47 -15.76 -12.47 -35.50
CA VAL A 47 -15.53 -13.27 -34.29
C VAL A 47 -14.37 -14.22 -34.56
N ASP A 48 -13.16 -13.68 -34.48
CA ASP A 48 -11.93 -14.47 -34.52
C ASP A 48 -11.40 -14.62 -33.08
N TYR A 49 -11.17 -15.85 -32.62
CA TYR A 49 -10.47 -16.08 -31.36
C TYR A 49 -9.39 -17.14 -31.54
N ASN A 50 -8.17 -16.80 -31.13
CA ASN A 50 -7.07 -17.74 -31.11
C ASN A 50 -7.26 -18.68 -29.91
N VAL A 51 -7.47 -19.96 -30.20
CA VAL A 51 -7.29 -21.04 -29.23
C VAL A 51 -5.79 -21.21 -29.02
N TYR A 52 -5.21 -20.41 -28.13
CA TYR A 52 -3.88 -20.68 -27.61
C TYR A 52 -3.99 -21.91 -26.69
N SER A 53 -3.98 -23.11 -27.25
CA SER A 53 -3.74 -24.33 -26.48
C SER A 53 -2.23 -24.53 -26.39
N SER A 54 -1.60 -23.91 -25.40
CA SER A 54 -0.27 -24.36 -25.02
C SER A 54 -0.47 -25.67 -24.25
N ALA A 55 -0.18 -26.80 -24.89
CA ALA A 55 -0.22 -28.12 -24.27
C ALA A 55 1.06 -28.42 -23.47
N GLU A 56 1.97 -27.45 -23.37
CA GLU A 56 3.27 -27.59 -22.73
C GLU A 56 3.31 -26.78 -21.43
N LEU A 57 3.93 -27.35 -20.41
CA LEU A 57 4.19 -26.65 -19.16
C LEU A 57 5.17 -25.49 -19.41
N PRO A 58 5.07 -24.39 -18.63
CA PRO A 58 6.08 -23.33 -18.63
C PRO A 58 7.51 -23.90 -18.56
N PRO A 59 8.46 -23.37 -19.35
CA PRO A 59 9.83 -23.85 -19.32
C PRO A 59 10.42 -23.82 -17.91
N GLY A 60 10.96 -24.96 -17.46
CA GLY A 60 11.52 -25.14 -16.12
C GLY A 60 10.51 -25.54 -15.04
N LEU A 61 9.22 -25.67 -15.38
CA LEU A 61 8.20 -26.21 -14.48
C LEU A 61 8.12 -27.74 -14.58
N LYS A 62 8.13 -28.43 -13.45
CA LYS A 62 7.89 -29.89 -13.38
C LYS A 62 6.95 -30.24 -12.23
N VAL A 63 6.06 -31.20 -12.45
CA VAL A 63 5.19 -31.77 -11.41
C VAL A 63 5.55 -33.23 -11.23
N TRP A 64 5.93 -33.60 -10.00
CA TRP A 64 6.16 -34.99 -9.61
C TRP A 64 4.94 -35.47 -8.84
N GLU A 65 4.23 -36.45 -9.39
CA GLU A 65 3.08 -37.07 -8.72
C GLU A 65 3.54 -38.13 -7.72
N ASP A 66 2.73 -38.37 -6.69
CA ASP A 66 3.00 -39.35 -5.62
C ASP A 66 4.45 -39.26 -5.07
N PHE A 67 4.95 -38.03 -4.92
CA PHE A 67 6.29 -37.76 -4.43
C PHE A 67 6.46 -38.16 -2.97
N VAL A 68 5.40 -38.06 -2.17
CA VAL A 68 5.34 -38.58 -0.81
C VAL A 68 4.30 -39.70 -0.72
N THR A 69 4.53 -40.65 0.17
CA THR A 69 3.59 -41.71 0.52
C THR A 69 2.42 -41.17 1.35
N PRO A 70 1.28 -41.87 1.43
CA PRO A 70 0.17 -41.49 2.30
C PRO A 70 0.57 -41.37 3.79
N GLU A 71 1.49 -42.20 4.25
CA GLU A 71 2.01 -42.19 5.62
C GLU A 71 2.85 -40.93 5.86
N GLU A 72 3.75 -40.59 4.93
CA GLU A 72 4.54 -39.35 4.98
C GLU A 72 3.65 -38.09 4.89
N GLU A 73 2.61 -38.10 4.05
CA GLU A 73 1.63 -37.00 3.97
C GLU A 73 0.94 -36.78 5.31
N THR A 74 0.55 -37.85 5.99
CA THR A 74 -0.11 -37.79 7.31
C THR A 74 0.86 -37.23 8.36
N GLY A 75 2.08 -37.76 8.43
CA GLY A 75 3.10 -37.27 9.37
C GLY A 75 3.45 -35.80 9.17
N LEU A 76 3.54 -35.33 7.92
CA LEU A 76 3.78 -33.92 7.60
C LEU A 76 2.61 -33.03 8.04
N LEU A 77 1.36 -33.45 7.80
CA LEU A 77 0.18 -32.68 8.19
C LEU A 77 0.01 -32.63 9.72
N GLU A 78 0.30 -33.72 10.42
CA GLU A 78 0.22 -33.80 11.88
C GLU A 78 1.33 -33.02 12.58
N SER A 79 2.51 -32.89 11.95
CA SER A 79 3.61 -32.06 12.47
C SER A 79 3.27 -30.56 12.54
N LEU A 80 2.20 -30.13 11.87
CA LEU A 80 1.74 -28.74 11.88
C LEU A 80 0.83 -28.47 13.07
N ASP A 81 1.43 -27.99 14.17
CA ASP A 81 0.66 -27.38 15.24
C ASP A 81 0.16 -25.98 14.81
N TRP A 82 -1.15 -25.85 14.63
CA TRP A 82 -1.82 -24.58 14.31
C TRP A 82 -2.34 -23.85 15.56
N VAL A 83 -2.23 -24.44 16.75
CA VAL A 83 -2.87 -23.99 18.00
C VAL A 83 -1.94 -23.14 18.87
N SER A 84 -0.62 -23.39 18.84
CA SER A 84 0.37 -22.65 19.65
C SER A 84 0.72 -21.29 19.04
N LEU A 85 0.09 -20.21 19.54
CA LEU A 85 0.39 -18.81 19.17
C LEU A 85 1.65 -18.24 19.85
N ASP A 86 2.19 -18.91 20.89
CA ASP A 86 3.19 -18.35 21.82
C ASP A 86 4.61 -18.95 21.72
N ASN A 87 4.89 -19.82 20.76
CA ASN A 87 6.25 -20.36 20.62
C ASN A 87 7.09 -19.47 19.70
N ASP A 88 8.09 -18.77 20.28
CA ASP A 88 9.14 -17.93 19.66
C ASP A 88 9.87 -18.55 18.44
N VAL A 89 9.56 -19.79 18.09
CA VAL A 89 10.22 -20.63 17.09
C VAL A 89 9.62 -20.44 15.68
N THR A 90 8.38 -19.95 15.56
CA THR A 90 7.69 -19.88 14.26
C THR A 90 6.85 -18.61 14.12
N ALA A 91 6.92 -17.94 12.97
CA ALA A 91 6.02 -16.81 12.68
C ALA A 91 4.69 -17.33 12.09
N GLN A 92 3.64 -17.41 12.91
CA GLN A 92 2.30 -17.77 12.49
C GLN A 92 1.46 -16.51 12.23
N LYS A 93 0.92 -16.38 11.01
CA LYS A 93 0.04 -15.26 10.63
C LYS A 93 -1.24 -15.78 9.99
N SER A 94 -2.38 -15.29 10.48
CA SER A 94 -3.65 -15.47 9.79
C SER A 94 -3.80 -14.37 8.74
N LEU A 95 -3.57 -14.70 7.46
CA LEU A 95 -3.92 -13.81 6.37
C LEU A 95 -5.41 -13.95 6.05
N LYS A 96 -6.04 -12.89 5.56
CA LYS A 96 -7.50 -12.80 5.30
C LYS A 96 -8.10 -13.94 4.47
N HIS A 97 -7.27 -14.69 3.73
CA HIS A 97 -7.71 -15.75 2.82
C HIS A 97 -6.98 -17.08 2.97
N ARG A 98 -6.11 -17.26 3.97
CA ARG A 98 -5.43 -18.55 4.25
C ARG A 98 -4.65 -18.46 5.55
N LYS A 99 -4.46 -19.61 6.22
CA LYS A 99 -3.49 -19.68 7.33
C LYS A 99 -2.10 -19.83 6.76
N VAL A 100 -1.14 -19.05 7.29
CA VAL A 100 0.26 -19.13 6.86
C VAL A 100 1.17 -19.28 8.08
N LYS A 101 2.18 -20.14 7.93
CA LYS A 101 3.22 -20.36 8.94
C LYS A 101 4.59 -20.36 8.26
N HIS A 102 5.55 -19.62 8.82
CA HIS A 102 6.90 -19.52 8.28
C HIS A 102 7.91 -20.23 9.21
N TYR A 103 8.89 -20.87 8.60
CA TYR A 103 10.03 -21.53 9.24
C TYR A 103 11.34 -21.07 8.58
N GLY A 104 12.43 -21.04 9.35
CA GLY A 104 13.72 -20.48 8.92
C GLY A 104 13.68 -18.95 8.92
N TYR A 105 13.25 -18.34 7.82
CA TYR A 105 13.10 -16.88 7.72
C TYR A 105 11.63 -16.45 7.64
N GLU A 106 11.30 -15.35 8.31
CA GLU A 106 9.98 -14.75 8.20
C GLU A 106 9.85 -13.96 6.89
N PHE A 107 8.87 -14.31 6.05
CA PHE A 107 8.51 -13.51 4.90
C PHE A 107 7.70 -12.27 5.31
N LEU A 108 8.26 -11.08 5.04
CA LEU A 108 7.66 -9.78 5.32
C LEU A 108 6.77 -9.33 4.15
N TYR A 109 5.45 -9.46 4.33
CA TYR A 109 4.46 -9.09 3.31
C TYR A 109 4.37 -7.58 3.01
N GLU A 110 4.93 -6.71 3.84
CA GLU A 110 4.96 -5.26 3.58
C GLU A 110 6.01 -4.88 2.54
N THR A 111 7.15 -5.59 2.53
CA THR A 111 8.27 -5.37 1.61
C THR A 111 8.38 -6.46 0.54
N ASN A 112 7.54 -7.51 0.61
CA ASN A 112 7.65 -8.74 -0.17
C ASN A 112 9.07 -9.33 -0.14
N ASN A 113 9.73 -9.26 1.01
CA ASN A 113 11.11 -9.74 1.15
C ASN A 113 11.28 -10.50 2.47
N VAL A 114 12.44 -11.10 2.68
CA VAL A 114 12.87 -11.69 3.94
C VAL A 114 13.87 -10.76 4.61
N ASP A 115 13.81 -10.66 5.94
CA ASP A 115 14.88 -10.01 6.69
C ASP A 115 16.04 -11.01 6.86
N ILE A 116 17.14 -10.76 6.16
CA ILE A 116 18.32 -11.63 6.16
C ILE A 116 19.00 -11.63 7.53
N ASP A 117 18.85 -10.55 8.31
CA ASP A 117 19.50 -10.40 9.61
C ASP A 117 18.69 -11.04 10.76
N GLN A 118 17.46 -11.50 10.48
CA GLN A 118 16.54 -12.03 11.48
C GLN A 118 16.09 -13.47 11.16
N LEU A 119 16.93 -14.44 11.53
CA LEU A 119 16.59 -15.87 11.46
C LEU A 119 15.66 -16.28 12.62
N LEU A 120 14.57 -17.00 12.30
CA LEU A 120 13.66 -17.55 13.31
C LEU A 120 14.36 -18.68 14.09
N PRO A 121 14.22 -18.72 15.44
CA PRO A 121 14.71 -19.84 16.24
C PRO A 121 14.11 -21.16 15.76
N GLY A 122 14.89 -22.22 15.56
CA GLY A 122 14.36 -23.57 15.26
C GLY A 122 14.42 -24.04 13.80
N GLY A 123 14.86 -23.20 12.86
CA GLY A 123 15.16 -23.65 11.49
C GLY A 123 13.97 -24.27 10.74
N LEU A 124 14.24 -25.26 9.88
CA LEU A 124 13.20 -26.04 9.19
C LEU A 124 12.79 -27.24 10.08
N PRO A 125 11.52 -27.65 10.08
CA PRO A 125 11.07 -28.82 10.83
C PRO A 125 11.75 -30.12 10.36
N ASP A 126 12.20 -30.95 11.29
CA ASP A 126 12.84 -32.25 11.01
C ASP A 126 11.95 -33.17 10.15
N ALA A 127 10.62 -33.08 10.29
CA ALA A 127 9.66 -33.83 9.48
C ALA A 127 9.81 -33.54 7.97
N CYS A 128 10.33 -32.37 7.59
CA CYS A 128 10.57 -32.01 6.20
C CYS A 128 11.87 -32.59 5.64
N ASP A 129 12.79 -33.10 6.47
CA ASP A 129 14.07 -33.62 5.97
C ASP A 129 13.89 -34.80 5.02
N ILE A 130 12.87 -35.64 5.25
CA ILE A 130 12.51 -36.76 4.35
C ILE A 130 12.28 -36.27 2.92
N VAL A 131 11.58 -35.14 2.76
CA VAL A 131 11.28 -34.52 1.47
C VAL A 131 12.56 -33.91 0.87
N LEU A 132 13.34 -33.21 1.68
CA LEU A 132 14.55 -32.50 1.23
C LEU A 132 15.68 -33.46 0.82
N GLU A 133 15.90 -34.53 1.59
CA GLU A 133 16.87 -35.57 1.27
C GLU A 133 16.50 -36.32 0.00
N LYS A 134 15.21 -36.62 -0.20
CA LYS A 134 14.72 -37.21 -1.45
C LYS A 134 14.95 -36.28 -2.64
N CYS A 135 14.69 -34.97 -2.48
CA CYS A 135 14.94 -33.99 -3.53
C CYS A 135 16.44 -33.86 -3.87
N LEU A 136 17.32 -33.96 -2.87
CA LEU A 136 18.78 -33.99 -3.08
C LEU A 136 19.23 -35.26 -3.81
N LYS A 137 18.74 -36.43 -3.38
CA LYS A 137 19.09 -37.72 -3.98
C LYS A 137 18.67 -37.83 -5.46
N GLU A 138 17.50 -37.32 -5.79
CA GLU A 138 16.96 -37.28 -7.16
C GLU A 138 17.55 -36.13 -8.01
N ASN A 139 18.53 -35.38 -7.50
CA ASN A 139 19.13 -34.20 -8.14
C ASN A 139 18.08 -33.15 -8.59
N ILE A 140 16.95 -33.06 -7.87
CA ILE A 140 15.91 -32.06 -8.10
C ILE A 140 16.40 -30.69 -7.63
N MET A 141 17.25 -30.65 -6.61
CA MET A 141 17.81 -29.45 -6.01
C MET A 141 19.32 -29.61 -5.79
N ASN A 142 20.06 -28.50 -5.94
CA ASN A 142 21.51 -28.49 -5.74
C ASN A 142 21.90 -27.92 -4.36
N ILE A 143 21.00 -27.15 -3.74
CA ILE A 143 21.26 -26.39 -2.51
C ILE A 143 20.09 -26.60 -1.56
N LYS A 144 20.37 -26.95 -0.29
CA LYS A 144 19.33 -27.15 0.74
C LYS A 144 18.61 -25.82 1.04
N PRO A 145 17.26 -25.77 0.97
CA PRO A 145 16.50 -24.58 1.32
C PRO A 145 16.62 -24.30 2.81
N ASP A 146 16.57 -23.02 3.15
CA ASP A 146 16.63 -22.49 4.51
C ASP A 146 15.41 -21.64 4.87
N GLN A 147 14.41 -21.57 3.97
CA GLN A 147 13.12 -20.94 4.21
C GLN A 147 11.98 -21.87 3.80
N LEU A 148 10.97 -22.00 4.65
CA LEU A 148 9.75 -22.76 4.38
C LEU A 148 8.51 -21.91 4.69
N THR A 149 7.60 -21.83 3.73
CA THR A 149 6.27 -21.22 3.89
C THR A 149 5.19 -22.30 3.78
N VAL A 150 4.44 -22.50 4.86
CA VAL A 150 3.29 -23.41 4.89
C VAL A 150 2.00 -22.62 4.69
N ASN A 151 1.22 -22.97 3.67
CA ASN A 151 -0.05 -22.32 3.35
C ASN A 151 -1.20 -23.33 3.44
N GLN A 152 -2.23 -23.04 4.24
CA GLN A 152 -3.45 -23.85 4.29
C GLN A 152 -4.64 -23.09 3.70
N TYR A 153 -5.26 -23.70 2.69
CA TYR A 153 -6.38 -23.17 1.92
C TYR A 153 -7.65 -23.97 2.22
N GLN A 154 -8.71 -23.26 2.58
CA GLN A 154 -10.07 -23.80 2.67
C GLN A 154 -10.78 -23.70 1.30
N PRO A 155 -11.84 -24.50 1.05
CA PRO A 155 -12.62 -24.39 -0.20
C PRO A 155 -13.11 -22.96 -0.48
N GLY A 156 -12.80 -22.43 -1.66
CA GLY A 156 -13.10 -21.05 -2.04
C GLY A 156 -11.95 -20.05 -1.82
N GLN A 157 -10.92 -20.42 -1.06
CA GLN A 157 -9.72 -19.60 -0.87
C GLN A 157 -8.70 -19.78 -2.00
N GLY A 158 -7.77 -18.84 -2.09
CA GLY A 158 -6.77 -18.80 -3.15
C GLY A 158 -5.62 -17.83 -2.85
N ILE A 159 -4.73 -17.67 -3.82
CA ILE A 159 -3.61 -16.72 -3.79
C ILE A 159 -3.58 -15.95 -5.12
N PRO A 160 -3.54 -14.61 -5.11
CA PRO A 160 -3.50 -13.83 -6.34
C PRO A 160 -2.25 -14.17 -7.17
N PRO A 161 -2.30 -13.99 -8.51
CA PRO A 161 -1.14 -14.17 -9.37
C PRO A 161 0.04 -13.30 -8.92
N HIS A 162 1.19 -13.91 -8.71
CA HIS A 162 2.43 -13.22 -8.30
C HIS A 162 3.67 -13.97 -8.81
N VAL A 163 4.82 -13.31 -8.71
CA VAL A 163 6.15 -13.90 -8.89
C VAL A 163 6.85 -13.82 -7.54
N ASP A 164 7.57 -14.87 -7.16
CA ASP A 164 8.37 -14.85 -5.93
C ASP A 164 9.60 -13.94 -6.12
N THR A 165 9.76 -12.94 -5.25
CA THR A 165 10.81 -11.91 -5.29
C THR A 165 12.19 -12.46 -5.66
N HIS A 166 12.85 -11.85 -6.63
CA HIS A 166 14.08 -12.38 -7.22
C HIS A 166 15.28 -12.11 -6.31
N SER A 167 15.31 -10.96 -5.63
CA SER A 167 16.35 -10.66 -4.63
C SER A 167 16.27 -11.54 -3.39
N ALA A 168 15.07 -12.01 -3.04
CA ALA A 168 14.81 -12.73 -1.79
C ALA A 168 15.26 -14.19 -1.84
N PHE A 169 15.07 -14.87 -2.99
CA PHE A 169 15.29 -16.30 -3.09
C PHE A 169 16.06 -16.71 -4.35
N GLU A 170 16.79 -17.82 -4.23
CA GLU A 170 17.49 -18.48 -5.32
C GLU A 170 16.53 -19.11 -6.35
N ASP A 171 17.07 -19.60 -7.46
CA ASP A 171 16.34 -20.10 -8.63
C ASP A 171 15.32 -21.22 -8.32
N THR A 172 15.70 -22.21 -7.51
CA THR A 172 14.87 -23.39 -7.28
C THR A 172 13.83 -23.15 -6.18
N ILE A 173 12.53 -23.20 -6.53
CA ILE A 173 11.43 -23.32 -5.55
C ILE A 173 10.79 -24.70 -5.66
N LEU A 174 10.54 -25.28 -4.50
CA LEU A 174 9.78 -26.52 -4.36
C LEU A 174 8.46 -26.22 -3.66
N SER A 175 7.34 -26.77 -4.16
CA SER A 175 6.02 -26.61 -3.53
C SER A 175 5.33 -27.96 -3.46
N LEU A 176 5.32 -28.55 -2.26
CA LEU A 176 4.67 -29.83 -1.98
C LEU A 176 3.19 -29.59 -1.69
N SER A 177 2.30 -30.31 -2.37
CA SER A 177 0.84 -30.21 -2.21
C SER A 177 0.29 -31.41 -1.43
N LEU A 178 -0.40 -31.15 -0.32
CA LEU A 178 -0.93 -32.17 0.60
C LEU A 178 -2.43 -31.95 0.91
N GLY A 179 -3.11 -33.02 1.30
CA GLY A 179 -4.52 -33.04 1.66
C GLY A 179 -5.44 -33.15 0.43
N ALA A 180 -5.53 -32.07 -0.35
CA ALA A 180 -6.42 -31.99 -1.49
C ALA A 180 -5.72 -31.45 -2.76
N LYS A 181 -6.20 -31.90 -3.92
CA LYS A 181 -5.75 -31.41 -5.22
C LYS A 181 -6.28 -29.99 -5.50
N THR A 182 -5.57 -29.22 -6.32
CA THR A 182 -6.02 -27.89 -6.76
C THR A 182 -5.47 -27.56 -8.14
N VAL A 183 -6.02 -26.53 -8.78
CA VAL A 183 -5.47 -25.96 -10.01
C VAL A 183 -4.73 -24.66 -9.70
N MET A 184 -3.47 -24.58 -10.13
CA MET A 184 -2.64 -23.37 -10.10
C MET A 184 -2.57 -22.77 -11.50
N ASP A 185 -2.91 -21.50 -11.61
CA ASP A 185 -2.90 -20.75 -12.85
C ASP A 185 -1.51 -20.10 -13.05
N PHE A 186 -0.84 -20.42 -14.16
CA PHE A 186 0.40 -19.78 -14.60
C PHE A 186 0.11 -18.83 -15.75
N ARG A 187 0.63 -17.61 -15.70
CA ARG A 187 0.48 -16.62 -16.78
C ARG A 187 1.82 -16.00 -17.16
N HIS A 188 2.10 -16.00 -18.45
CA HIS A 188 3.26 -15.37 -19.03
C HIS A 188 2.92 -13.93 -19.50
N PRO A 189 3.87 -12.98 -19.46
CA PRO A 189 3.63 -11.59 -19.88
C PRO A 189 3.15 -11.40 -21.33
N ASP A 190 3.43 -12.36 -22.23
CA ASP A 190 2.95 -12.34 -23.63
C ASP A 190 1.47 -12.75 -23.80
N GLY A 191 0.77 -13.02 -22.69
CA GLY A 191 -0.64 -13.42 -22.69
C GLY A 191 -0.89 -14.93 -22.73
N ARG A 192 0.16 -15.78 -22.80
CA ARG A 192 0.00 -17.22 -22.59
C ARG A 192 -0.46 -17.51 -21.16
N SER A 193 -1.41 -18.43 -21.00
CA SER A 193 -1.91 -18.87 -19.70
C SER A 193 -2.00 -20.40 -19.71
N VAL A 194 -1.48 -21.02 -18.66
CA VAL A 194 -1.48 -22.48 -18.49
C VAL A 194 -2.07 -22.81 -17.12
N ALA A 195 -3.14 -23.61 -17.10
CA ALA A 195 -3.74 -24.10 -15.86
C ALA A 195 -3.11 -25.45 -15.50
N VAL A 196 -2.43 -25.51 -14.35
CA VAL A 196 -1.66 -26.66 -13.90
C VAL A 196 -2.39 -27.37 -12.77
N LEU A 197 -2.74 -28.64 -12.99
CA LEU A 197 -3.30 -29.48 -11.93
C LEU A 197 -2.18 -29.89 -10.97
N LEU A 198 -2.39 -29.64 -9.68
CA LEU A 198 -1.53 -30.07 -8.59
C LEU A 198 -2.27 -31.15 -7.80
N PRO A 199 -1.97 -32.44 -8.04
CA PRO A 199 -2.52 -33.53 -7.26
C PRO A 199 -2.13 -33.45 -5.77
N ARG A 200 -2.81 -34.21 -4.92
CA ARG A 200 -2.31 -34.45 -3.56
C ARG A 200 -1.02 -35.27 -3.63
N ARG A 201 -0.15 -35.12 -2.64
CA ARG A 201 1.18 -35.75 -2.55
C ARG A 201 2.12 -35.42 -3.70
N SER A 202 1.86 -34.35 -4.45
CA SER A 202 2.70 -33.97 -5.59
C SER A 202 3.70 -32.87 -5.22
N LEU A 203 4.89 -32.92 -5.81
CA LEU A 203 5.90 -31.88 -5.70
C LEU A 203 5.97 -31.06 -6.98
N LEU A 204 5.64 -29.78 -6.88
CA LEU A 204 5.85 -28.80 -7.94
C LEU A 204 7.27 -28.22 -7.82
N VAL A 205 8.01 -28.24 -8.92
CA VAL A 205 9.37 -27.70 -9.02
C VAL A 205 9.35 -26.54 -10.01
N MET A 206 9.71 -25.35 -9.54
CA MET A 206 9.85 -24.16 -10.37
C MET A 206 11.33 -23.78 -10.47
N LYS A 207 11.85 -23.71 -11.71
CA LYS A 207 13.21 -23.25 -12.04
C LYS A 207 13.21 -22.41 -13.31
N GLY A 208 14.21 -21.55 -13.48
CA GLY A 208 14.42 -20.78 -14.71
C GLY A 208 13.23 -19.89 -15.07
N GLU A 209 12.77 -19.97 -16.32
CA GLU A 209 11.73 -19.09 -16.84
C GLU A 209 10.44 -19.11 -16.00
N CYS A 210 9.93 -20.30 -15.64
CA CYS A 210 8.70 -20.41 -14.87
C CYS A 210 8.78 -19.80 -13.47
N ARG A 211 9.99 -19.70 -12.89
CA ARG A 211 10.24 -19.07 -11.61
C ARG A 211 10.28 -17.55 -11.71
N TYR A 212 10.99 -17.03 -12.72
CA TYR A 212 11.37 -15.62 -12.79
C TYR A 212 10.43 -14.77 -13.66
N LEU A 213 9.76 -15.37 -14.64
CA LEU A 213 8.98 -14.61 -15.62
C LEU A 213 7.49 -14.92 -15.55
N TRP A 214 7.12 -16.16 -15.25
CA TRP A 214 5.73 -16.57 -15.16
C TRP A 214 5.15 -16.20 -13.78
N THR A 215 3.97 -15.56 -13.80
CA THR A 215 3.18 -15.38 -12.57
C THR A 215 2.44 -16.67 -12.26
N HIS A 216 2.33 -17.02 -10.98
CA HIS A 216 1.56 -18.17 -10.52
C HIS A 216 0.53 -17.75 -9.46
N GLY A 217 -0.63 -18.38 -9.47
CA GLY A 217 -1.70 -18.08 -8.52
C GLY A 217 -2.71 -19.22 -8.41
N ILE A 218 -3.51 -19.20 -7.35
CA ILE A 218 -4.64 -20.12 -7.18
C ILE A 218 -5.88 -19.25 -7.14
N THR A 219 -6.69 -19.29 -8.21
CA THR A 219 -7.93 -18.51 -8.26
C THR A 219 -8.87 -18.93 -7.11
N PRO A 220 -9.47 -17.98 -6.37
CA PRO A 220 -10.50 -18.26 -5.35
C PRO A 220 -11.76 -18.86 -6.01
N ARG A 221 -11.95 -20.18 -5.88
CA ARG A 221 -13.12 -20.91 -6.40
C ARG A 221 -13.39 -22.17 -5.57
N LYS A 222 -14.61 -22.69 -5.62
CA LYS A 222 -15.01 -23.93 -4.91
C LYS A 222 -14.93 -25.19 -5.79
N LEU A 223 -14.88 -25.01 -7.10
CA LEU A 223 -14.87 -26.07 -8.10
C LEU A 223 -13.73 -25.81 -9.09
N ASP A 224 -13.00 -26.85 -9.43
CA ASP A 224 -12.01 -26.85 -10.51
C ASP A 224 -12.53 -27.64 -11.70
N VAL A 225 -12.25 -27.17 -12.90
CA VAL A 225 -12.45 -27.94 -14.14
C VAL A 225 -11.19 -28.76 -14.35
N VAL A 226 -11.32 -30.08 -14.34
CA VAL A 226 -10.19 -31.02 -14.41
C VAL A 226 -10.47 -32.10 -15.47
N PRO A 227 -9.44 -32.81 -15.98
CA PRO A 227 -9.66 -33.91 -16.91
C PRO A 227 -10.53 -35.04 -16.31
N ALA A 228 -11.45 -35.59 -17.11
CA ALA A 228 -12.44 -36.60 -16.72
C ALA A 228 -11.86 -38.01 -16.57
N VAL A 229 -10.71 -38.29 -17.17
CA VAL A 229 -10.03 -39.59 -17.13
C VAL A 229 -8.52 -39.38 -17.04
N GLY A 230 -7.83 -40.09 -16.15
CA GLY A 230 -6.38 -40.01 -15.87
C GLY A 230 -5.46 -40.50 -17.00
N GLY A 231 -5.76 -40.14 -18.26
CA GLY A 231 -5.13 -40.67 -19.46
C GLY A 231 -4.40 -39.65 -20.35
N GLN A 232 -4.22 -38.39 -19.93
CA GLN A 232 -3.40 -37.42 -20.67
C GLN A 232 -2.33 -36.77 -19.79
N ARG A 233 -1.24 -36.34 -20.45
CA ARG A 233 0.07 -35.99 -19.89
C ARG A 233 -0.02 -35.13 -18.62
N PRO A 234 0.84 -35.40 -17.62
CA PRO A 234 0.78 -34.76 -16.32
C PRO A 234 0.91 -33.25 -16.40
N GLY A 235 0.03 -32.54 -15.67
CA GLY A 235 0.21 -31.15 -15.32
C GLY A 235 -0.50 -30.10 -16.17
N VAL A 236 -1.17 -30.40 -17.30
CA VAL A 236 -1.91 -29.36 -18.07
C VAL A 236 -3.39 -29.72 -18.20
N VAL A 237 -4.27 -28.80 -17.81
CA VAL A 237 -5.71 -28.93 -18.09
C VAL A 237 -5.94 -28.57 -19.57
N THR A 238 -6.22 -29.56 -20.41
CA THR A 238 -6.47 -29.37 -21.84
C THR A 238 -7.85 -28.75 -22.10
N CYS A 239 -8.01 -28.12 -23.27
CA CYS A 239 -9.23 -27.40 -23.63
C CYS A 239 -10.26 -28.26 -24.40
N ASP A 240 -10.04 -29.57 -24.60
CA ASP A 240 -11.02 -30.42 -25.31
C ASP A 240 -12.23 -30.64 -24.38
N PRO A 241 -13.44 -30.14 -24.74
CA PRO A 241 -14.62 -30.21 -23.87
C PRO A 241 -15.08 -31.63 -23.55
N ARG A 242 -14.66 -32.63 -24.33
CA ARG A 242 -15.11 -34.03 -24.19
C ARG A 242 -14.48 -34.76 -23.01
N ASP A 243 -13.35 -34.26 -22.51
CA ASP A 243 -12.55 -34.92 -21.47
C ASP A 243 -12.49 -34.09 -20.18
N LEU A 244 -13.49 -33.25 -19.87
CA LEU A 244 -13.49 -32.39 -18.68
C LEU A 244 -14.61 -32.76 -17.69
N THR A 245 -14.30 -32.70 -16.40
CA THR A 245 -15.23 -32.88 -15.29
C THR A 245 -15.03 -31.80 -14.22
N LEU A 246 -16.01 -31.62 -13.35
CA LEU A 246 -15.91 -30.71 -12.21
C LEU A 246 -15.41 -31.47 -10.98
N SER A 247 -14.38 -30.93 -10.33
CA SER A 247 -13.88 -31.42 -9.05
C SER A 247 -14.11 -30.39 -7.96
N GLN A 248 -14.75 -30.81 -6.87
CA GLN A 248 -14.88 -29.97 -5.67
C GLN A 248 -13.52 -29.80 -4.99
N ARG A 249 -13.24 -28.58 -4.52
CA ARG A 249 -12.06 -28.30 -3.68
C ARG A 249 -12.34 -28.72 -2.24
N ASP A 250 -11.30 -29.22 -1.60
CA ASP A 250 -11.26 -29.52 -0.17
C ASP A 250 -10.06 -28.81 0.47
N THR A 251 -9.84 -28.98 1.78
CA THR A 251 -8.74 -28.37 2.51
C THR A 251 -7.40 -28.83 1.96
N ARG A 252 -6.62 -27.88 1.44
CA ARG A 252 -5.28 -28.12 0.89
C ARG A 252 -4.24 -27.43 1.74
N THR A 253 -3.18 -28.14 2.10
CA THR A 253 -1.99 -27.55 2.70
C THR A 253 -0.81 -27.67 1.75
N SER A 254 -0.01 -26.61 1.60
CA SER A 254 1.21 -26.66 0.80
C SER A 254 2.43 -26.17 1.53
N PHE A 255 3.53 -26.88 1.33
CA PHE A 255 4.84 -26.58 1.89
C PHE A 255 5.73 -26.05 0.76
N THR A 256 6.06 -24.76 0.83
CA THR A 256 6.88 -24.09 -0.19
C THR A 256 8.28 -23.86 0.36
N PHE A 257 9.25 -24.59 -0.17
CA PHE A 257 10.66 -24.52 0.23
C PHE A 257 11.45 -23.63 -0.72
N ARG A 258 12.25 -22.74 -0.14
CA ARG A 258 13.05 -21.74 -0.86
C ARG A 258 14.42 -21.60 -0.19
N LYS A 259 15.44 -21.27 -0.99
CA LYS A 259 16.75 -20.88 -0.49
C LYS A 259 16.85 -19.36 -0.53
N VAL A 260 17.13 -18.72 0.60
CA VAL A 260 17.33 -17.27 0.68
C VAL A 260 18.59 -16.89 -0.09
N ARG A 261 18.46 -15.82 -0.89
CA ARG A 261 19.54 -15.26 -1.70
C ARG A 261 20.24 -14.15 -0.91
N HIS A 262 21.57 -14.15 -0.93
CA HIS A 262 22.40 -13.15 -0.22
C HIS A 262 23.07 -12.14 -1.16
N THR A 263 23.07 -12.40 -2.47
CA THR A 263 23.65 -11.51 -3.50
C THR A 263 22.54 -10.94 -4.37
N PRO A 264 22.71 -9.77 -5.01
CA PRO A 264 21.73 -9.27 -5.99
C PRO A 264 21.49 -10.30 -7.10
N CYS A 265 20.24 -10.43 -7.56
CA CYS A 265 19.89 -11.40 -8.60
C CYS A 265 20.31 -10.90 -9.99
N ASP A 266 20.99 -11.75 -10.77
CA ASP A 266 21.51 -11.50 -12.11
C ASP A 266 20.86 -12.40 -13.19
N CYS A 267 19.63 -12.90 -12.94
CA CYS A 267 18.86 -13.73 -13.88
C CYS A 267 18.70 -13.12 -15.28
N ALA A 268 18.42 -13.96 -16.28
CA ALA A 268 18.21 -13.58 -17.69
C ALA A 268 16.91 -12.77 -17.96
N TYR A 269 16.16 -12.38 -16.93
CA TYR A 269 14.85 -11.72 -17.04
C TYR A 269 14.84 -10.35 -16.33
N PRO A 270 15.64 -9.37 -16.80
CA PRO A 270 15.76 -8.06 -16.15
C PRO A 270 14.43 -7.31 -16.09
N SER A 271 13.50 -7.56 -17.02
CA SER A 271 12.17 -6.93 -17.06
C SER A 271 11.23 -7.35 -15.93
N ALA A 272 11.52 -8.42 -15.19
CA ALA A 272 10.73 -8.86 -14.04
C ALA A 272 11.53 -8.91 -12.74
N CYS A 273 12.84 -8.59 -12.80
CA CYS A 273 13.78 -8.79 -11.70
C CYS A 273 13.98 -7.54 -10.86
N ASP A 274 13.55 -7.57 -9.60
CA ASP A 274 13.70 -6.44 -8.67
C ASP A 274 15.16 -6.06 -8.36
N SER A 275 16.13 -6.94 -8.60
CA SER A 275 17.58 -6.63 -8.44
C SER A 275 18.23 -6.00 -9.67
N GLN A 276 17.71 -6.26 -10.88
CA GLN A 276 18.29 -5.79 -12.15
C GLN A 276 17.47 -4.70 -12.82
N GLN A 277 16.18 -4.64 -12.52
CA GLN A 277 15.49 -3.40 -12.68
C GLN A 277 16.27 -2.39 -11.84
N PRO A 278 16.74 -1.29 -12.43
CA PRO A 278 17.20 -0.19 -11.60
C PRO A 278 16.08 0.09 -10.61
N LEU A 279 16.41 0.47 -9.37
CA LEU A 279 15.49 1.16 -8.47
C LEU A 279 15.01 2.43 -9.18
N GLN A 280 14.13 2.25 -10.14
CA GLN A 280 13.46 3.22 -10.94
C GLN A 280 12.00 2.83 -10.73
N ASP A 281 11.46 3.31 -9.60
CA ASP A 281 10.25 4.10 -9.77
C ASP A 281 10.42 4.91 -11.07
N PRO A 282 9.48 4.87 -12.04
CA PRO A 282 9.57 5.73 -13.21
C PRO A 282 10.01 7.11 -12.71
N PRO A 283 11.05 7.75 -13.30
CA PRO A 283 11.68 8.93 -12.73
C PRO A 283 10.56 9.83 -12.24
N GLY A 284 10.49 10.00 -10.92
CA GLY A 284 9.31 10.61 -10.34
C GLY A 284 9.07 11.98 -10.97
N PRO A 285 7.85 12.51 -10.91
CA PRO A 285 7.51 13.75 -11.59
C PRO A 285 8.61 14.80 -11.38
N PRO A 286 9.06 15.48 -12.45
CA PRO A 286 10.14 16.45 -12.33
C PRO A 286 9.76 17.54 -11.34
N LEU A 287 10.75 18.11 -10.67
CA LEU A 287 10.51 19.29 -9.84
C LEU A 287 9.93 20.43 -10.69
N PRO A 288 8.97 21.20 -10.16
CA PRO A 288 8.32 22.25 -10.92
C PRO A 288 9.33 23.36 -11.26
N ARG A 289 9.37 23.78 -12.53
CA ARG A 289 10.27 24.85 -13.01
C ARG A 289 9.54 26.16 -13.26
N SER A 290 8.22 26.12 -13.31
CA SER A 290 7.33 27.26 -13.51
C SER A 290 6.11 27.19 -12.58
N ASP A 291 5.37 28.29 -12.46
CA ASP A 291 4.12 28.30 -11.67
C ASP A 291 3.05 27.38 -12.29
N MET A 292 3.04 27.23 -13.61
CA MET A 292 2.15 26.28 -14.30
C MET A 292 2.49 24.82 -13.94
N ASP A 293 3.78 24.46 -13.92
CA ASP A 293 4.21 23.12 -13.50
C ASP A 293 3.83 22.85 -12.04
N ALA A 294 4.04 23.86 -11.19
CA ALA A 294 3.70 23.81 -9.77
C ALA A 294 2.21 23.56 -9.55
N ALA A 295 1.34 24.32 -10.22
CA ALA A 295 -0.10 24.16 -10.15
C ALA A 295 -0.56 22.79 -10.68
N HIS A 296 0.07 22.27 -11.75
CA HIS A 296 -0.25 20.95 -12.28
C HIS A 296 0.13 19.83 -11.31
N LEU A 297 1.31 19.93 -10.71
CA LEU A 297 1.81 18.98 -9.71
C LEU A 297 0.91 18.95 -8.47
N GLU A 298 0.53 20.13 -7.96
CA GLU A 298 -0.41 20.28 -6.84
C GLU A 298 -1.79 19.72 -7.19
N SER A 299 -2.30 20.02 -8.39
CA SER A 299 -3.58 19.47 -8.86
C SER A 299 -3.62 17.94 -8.82
N ARG A 300 -2.54 17.30 -9.30
CA ARG A 300 -2.47 15.84 -9.41
C ARG A 300 -2.13 15.15 -8.09
N PHE A 301 -1.16 15.66 -7.34
CA PHE A 301 -0.60 15.00 -6.15
C PHE A 301 -1.04 15.63 -4.83
N VAL A 302 -1.91 16.64 -4.85
CA VAL A 302 -2.54 17.19 -3.64
C VAL A 302 -4.04 17.21 -3.83
N HIS A 303 -4.57 18.00 -4.78
CA HIS A 303 -6.00 18.27 -4.88
C HIS A 303 -6.80 17.01 -5.21
N ALA A 304 -6.46 16.33 -6.31
CA ALA A 304 -7.13 15.09 -6.71
C ALA A 304 -7.01 13.99 -5.64
N VAL A 305 -5.85 13.90 -4.98
CA VAL A 305 -5.63 12.90 -3.95
C VAL A 305 -6.51 13.14 -2.73
N TYR A 306 -6.56 14.38 -2.20
CA TYR A 306 -7.38 14.68 -1.04
C TYR A 306 -8.88 14.56 -1.31
N GLU A 307 -9.32 14.84 -2.53
CA GLU A 307 -10.69 14.59 -2.96
C GLU A 307 -11.04 13.10 -2.86
N GLU A 308 -10.18 12.22 -3.38
CA GLU A 308 -10.39 10.76 -3.36
C GLU A 308 -10.28 10.15 -1.96
N ILE A 309 -9.36 10.63 -1.12
CA ILE A 309 -9.10 10.04 0.20
C ILE A 309 -9.91 10.68 1.34
N ALA A 310 -10.73 11.71 1.06
CA ALA A 310 -11.40 12.53 2.06
C ALA A 310 -12.12 11.72 3.16
N GLY A 311 -12.90 10.70 2.77
CA GLY A 311 -13.62 9.84 3.72
C GLY A 311 -12.69 9.09 4.68
N HIS A 312 -11.66 8.43 4.16
CA HIS A 312 -10.68 7.69 4.98
C HIS A 312 -9.78 8.63 5.79
N PHE A 313 -9.39 9.77 5.23
CA PHE A 313 -8.68 10.83 5.95
C PHE A 313 -9.48 11.30 7.16
N SER A 314 -10.78 11.56 6.96
CA SER A 314 -11.67 12.07 8.00
C SER A 314 -11.80 11.12 9.19
N GLY A 315 -11.83 9.80 8.94
CA GLY A 315 -11.95 8.76 9.96
C GLY A 315 -10.68 8.45 10.76
N THR A 316 -9.52 8.97 10.35
CA THR A 316 -8.22 8.67 11.01
C THR A 316 -7.67 9.83 11.84
N ARG A 317 -8.30 11.01 11.80
CA ARG A 317 -7.72 12.27 12.31
C ARG A 317 -8.72 13.11 13.11
N HIS A 318 -9.05 12.64 14.32
CA HIS A 318 -10.01 13.32 15.20
C HIS A 318 -9.38 14.14 16.33
N SER A 319 -8.21 13.75 16.84
CA SER A 319 -7.64 14.39 18.03
C SER A 319 -6.93 15.72 17.70
N PRO A 320 -7.36 16.85 18.29
CA PRO A 320 -6.65 18.13 18.16
C PRO A 320 -5.26 18.06 18.78
N TRP A 321 -4.31 18.80 18.21
CA TRP A 321 -2.97 18.90 18.79
C TRP A 321 -2.98 19.85 20.00
N PRO A 322 -2.37 19.48 21.15
CA PRO A 322 -2.48 20.26 22.39
C PRO A 322 -2.06 21.72 22.26
N ARG A 323 -0.99 22.02 21.52
CA ARG A 323 -0.51 23.39 21.34
C ARG A 323 -1.41 24.22 20.41
N VAL A 324 -1.93 23.61 19.35
CA VAL A 324 -2.94 24.26 18.50
C VAL A 324 -4.21 24.54 19.30
N ALA A 325 -4.64 23.58 20.12
CA ALA A 325 -5.78 23.75 21.01
C ALA A 325 -5.56 24.87 22.04
N ALA A 326 -4.36 24.99 22.60
CA ALA A 326 -4.00 26.07 23.53
C ALA A 326 -4.02 27.44 22.84
N PHE A 327 -3.52 27.55 21.61
CA PHE A 327 -3.61 28.78 20.81
C PHE A 327 -5.07 29.21 20.63
N LEU A 328 -5.94 28.28 20.21
CA LEU A 328 -7.37 28.57 19.98
C LEU A 328 -8.10 28.96 21.27
N ARG A 329 -7.79 28.32 22.40
CA ARG A 329 -8.35 28.68 23.71
C ARG A 329 -7.85 30.02 24.25
N SER A 330 -6.74 30.55 23.71
CA SER A 330 -6.23 31.88 24.08
C SER A 330 -6.96 33.02 23.37
N LEU A 331 -7.85 32.72 22.41
CA LEU A 331 -8.63 33.72 21.70
C LEU A 331 -9.73 34.30 22.59
N ALA A 332 -9.99 35.59 22.44
CA ALA A 332 -11.05 36.26 23.18
C ALA A 332 -12.44 35.73 22.75
N PRO A 333 -13.42 35.67 23.68
CA PRO A 333 -14.81 35.40 23.32
C PRO A 333 -15.31 36.40 22.26
N GLY A 334 -15.98 35.89 21.22
CA GLY A 334 -16.45 36.64 20.06
C GLY A 334 -15.42 36.79 18.94
N ALA A 335 -14.18 36.29 19.09
CA ALA A 335 -13.18 36.34 18.03
C ALA A 335 -13.62 35.59 16.77
N LEU A 336 -13.26 36.11 15.60
CA LEU A 336 -13.43 35.46 14.31
C LEU A 336 -12.17 34.69 13.92
N LEU A 337 -12.31 33.38 13.75
CA LEU A 337 -11.26 32.45 13.33
C LEU A 337 -11.50 31.96 11.90
N LEU A 338 -10.45 31.99 11.08
CA LEU A 338 -10.39 31.21 9.84
C LEU A 338 -9.43 30.02 9.98
N ASP A 339 -9.90 28.82 9.66
CA ASP A 339 -9.05 27.63 9.47
C ASP A 339 -8.82 27.41 7.96
N ALA A 340 -7.64 27.79 7.47
CA ALA A 340 -7.27 27.70 6.05
C ALA A 340 -6.62 26.35 5.75
N GLY A 341 -7.33 25.52 4.98
CA GLY A 341 -7.08 24.08 4.83
C GLY A 341 -7.63 23.29 6.02
N CYS A 342 -8.90 23.54 6.36
CA CYS A 342 -9.56 23.01 7.55
C CYS A 342 -9.75 21.49 7.57
N GLY A 343 -9.55 20.80 6.43
CA GLY A 343 -9.73 19.37 6.31
C GLY A 343 -11.13 18.93 6.73
N ASN A 344 -11.22 18.04 7.72
CA ASN A 344 -12.48 17.54 8.25
C ASN A 344 -13.08 18.42 9.37
N GLY A 345 -12.59 19.66 9.54
CA GLY A 345 -13.11 20.61 10.52
C GLY A 345 -12.67 20.34 11.95
N LYS A 346 -11.56 19.62 12.15
CA LYS A 346 -11.06 19.18 13.47
C LYS A 346 -10.95 20.30 14.52
N TYR A 347 -10.71 21.53 14.08
CA TYR A 347 -10.49 22.69 14.96
C TYR A 347 -11.69 23.64 15.05
N LEU A 348 -12.65 23.57 14.12
CA LEU A 348 -13.75 24.53 14.00
C LEU A 348 -14.71 24.52 15.20
N GLY A 349 -14.88 23.37 15.86
CA GLY A 349 -15.76 23.21 17.02
C GLY A 349 -15.07 23.26 18.39
N LEU A 350 -13.79 23.62 18.45
CA LEU A 350 -13.00 23.42 19.68
C LEU A 350 -13.32 24.44 20.80
N CYS A 351 -13.67 25.67 20.43
CA CYS A 351 -13.90 26.77 21.35
C CYS A 351 -15.28 27.41 21.07
N PRO A 352 -16.33 27.08 21.85
CA PRO A 352 -17.70 27.57 21.59
C PRO A 352 -17.86 29.09 21.60
N GLY A 353 -16.95 29.81 22.27
CA GLY A 353 -16.94 31.27 22.30
C GLY A 353 -16.29 31.93 21.09
N VAL A 354 -15.79 31.19 20.11
CA VAL A 354 -15.11 31.72 18.91
C VAL A 354 -15.97 31.42 17.69
N PHE A 355 -16.18 32.43 16.83
CA PHE A 355 -16.85 32.25 15.55
C PHE A 355 -15.83 31.69 14.56
N ALA A 356 -15.93 30.40 14.22
CA ALA A 356 -14.99 29.73 13.33
C ALA A 356 -15.62 29.45 11.96
N VAL A 357 -14.88 29.75 10.90
CA VAL A 357 -15.16 29.33 9.54
C VAL A 357 -13.94 28.61 8.97
N GLY A 358 -14.16 27.53 8.23
CA GLY A 358 -13.10 26.80 7.55
C GLY A 358 -13.12 27.06 6.05
N CYS A 359 -11.97 26.91 5.40
CA CYS A 359 -11.93 26.67 3.97
C CYS A 359 -10.99 25.52 3.63
N ASP A 360 -11.28 24.81 2.55
CA ASP A 360 -10.41 23.76 2.03
C ASP A 360 -10.55 23.69 0.51
N ARG A 361 -9.52 23.20 -0.18
CA ARG A 361 -9.53 23.05 -1.64
C ARG A 361 -10.38 21.85 -2.07
N SER A 362 -10.49 20.84 -1.21
CA SER A 362 -11.29 19.64 -1.45
C SER A 362 -12.76 19.88 -1.09
N GLN A 363 -13.64 19.65 -2.06
CA GLN A 363 -15.08 19.76 -1.86
C GLN A 363 -15.59 18.64 -0.94
N SER A 364 -15.06 17.43 -1.09
CA SER A 364 -15.41 16.31 -0.21
C SER A 364 -15.09 16.60 1.26
N LEU A 365 -13.99 17.28 1.56
CA LEU A 365 -13.63 17.65 2.94
C LEU A 365 -14.52 18.76 3.49
N THR A 366 -14.84 19.80 2.71
CA THR A 366 -15.77 20.87 3.15
C THR A 366 -17.21 20.36 3.34
N GLN A 367 -17.65 19.40 2.52
CA GLN A 367 -18.93 18.72 2.73
C GLN A 367 -18.97 17.97 4.07
N ILE A 368 -17.90 17.23 4.41
CA ILE A 368 -17.76 16.55 5.71
C ILE A 368 -17.83 17.55 6.87
N CYS A 369 -17.26 18.76 6.72
CA CYS A 369 -17.41 19.82 7.72
C CYS A 369 -18.88 20.23 7.90
N GLY A 370 -19.62 20.40 6.80
CA GLY A 370 -21.05 20.72 6.82
C GLY A 370 -21.89 19.63 7.47
N GLU A 371 -21.60 18.36 7.18
CA GLU A 371 -22.25 17.19 7.82
C GLU A 371 -22.00 17.14 9.34
N ARG A 372 -20.86 17.71 9.80
CA ARG A 372 -20.53 17.87 11.23
C ARG A 372 -21.11 19.14 11.85
N GLY A 373 -21.88 19.93 11.10
CA GLY A 373 -22.48 21.18 11.55
C GLY A 373 -21.53 22.38 11.58
N PHE A 374 -20.37 22.29 10.94
CA PHE A 374 -19.41 23.39 10.86
C PHE A 374 -19.61 24.23 9.60
N GLN A 375 -19.25 25.51 9.69
CA GLN A 375 -19.26 26.43 8.56
C GLN A 375 -17.94 26.28 7.79
N ALA A 376 -18.00 25.79 6.56
CA ALA A 376 -16.84 25.71 5.68
C ALA A 376 -17.22 25.92 4.21
N PHE A 377 -16.30 26.44 3.42
CA PHE A 377 -16.49 26.65 1.98
C PHE A 377 -15.26 26.22 1.17
N THR A 378 -15.46 25.87 -0.10
CA THR A 378 -14.39 25.40 -0.97
C THR A 378 -13.65 26.58 -1.60
N CYS A 379 -12.33 26.69 -1.41
CA CYS A 379 -11.49 27.69 -2.09
C CYS A 379 -10.02 27.26 -2.17
N ASP A 380 -9.22 28.01 -2.93
CA ASP A 380 -7.76 27.90 -2.89
C ASP A 380 -7.22 28.73 -1.71
N ALA A 381 -6.26 28.21 -0.95
CA ALA A 381 -5.64 28.95 0.15
C ALA A 381 -4.67 30.04 -0.34
N LEU A 382 -4.40 30.12 -1.65
CA LEU A 382 -3.70 31.22 -2.29
C LEU A 382 -4.61 32.44 -2.60
N ASP A 383 -5.93 32.24 -2.63
CA ASP A 383 -6.91 33.30 -2.92
C ASP A 383 -8.24 32.98 -2.22
N VAL A 384 -8.34 33.43 -0.98
CA VAL A 384 -9.49 33.18 -0.12
C VAL A 384 -10.52 34.30 -0.35
N PRO A 385 -11.78 33.97 -0.73
CA PRO A 385 -12.83 34.93 -1.07
C PRO A 385 -13.45 35.65 0.16
N LEU A 386 -12.60 36.08 1.09
CA LEU A 386 -12.95 36.89 2.25
C LEU A 386 -12.24 38.24 2.15
N ARG A 387 -12.87 39.27 2.70
CA ARG A 387 -12.29 40.62 2.75
C ARG A 387 -11.02 40.62 3.59
N SER A 388 -10.10 41.53 3.27
CA SER A 388 -8.92 41.77 4.08
C SER A 388 -9.33 42.26 5.47
N ASP A 389 -8.45 42.06 6.46
CA ASP A 389 -8.61 42.62 7.81
C ASP A 389 -9.93 42.21 8.51
N MET A 390 -10.36 40.96 8.33
CA MET A 390 -11.60 40.45 8.94
C MET A 390 -11.38 39.53 10.13
N CYS A 391 -10.34 38.72 10.12
CA CYS A 391 -10.12 37.68 11.10
C CYS A 391 -9.27 38.18 12.28
N ASP A 392 -9.67 37.83 13.51
CA ASP A 392 -8.84 38.06 14.70
C ASP A 392 -7.74 37.01 14.81
N ALA A 393 -8.01 35.81 14.27
CA ALA A 393 -7.02 34.75 14.14
C ALA A 393 -7.18 33.92 12.86
N CYS A 394 -6.06 33.39 12.38
CA CYS A 394 -6.02 32.42 11.30
C CYS A 394 -5.19 31.21 11.73
N ILE A 395 -5.58 30.01 11.32
CA ILE A 395 -4.72 28.83 11.45
C ILE A 395 -4.52 28.18 10.09
N SER A 396 -3.33 27.60 9.88
CA SER A 396 -3.03 26.78 8.70
C SER A 396 -2.18 25.59 9.15
N ILE A 397 -2.86 24.46 9.36
CA ILE A 397 -2.28 23.30 10.03
C ILE A 397 -2.09 22.16 9.03
N ALA A 398 -0.84 21.84 8.73
CA ALA A 398 -0.47 20.81 7.77
C ALA A 398 -0.97 21.10 6.33
N VAL A 399 -0.78 22.35 5.87
CA VAL A 399 -1.27 22.82 4.57
C VAL A 399 -0.15 23.39 3.71
N ILE A 400 0.66 24.33 4.25
CA ILE A 400 1.64 25.08 3.45
C ILE A 400 2.70 24.18 2.80
N HIS A 401 3.00 23.02 3.39
CA HIS A 401 3.89 22.02 2.79
C HIS A 401 3.35 21.38 1.50
N HIS A 402 2.08 21.59 1.15
CA HIS A 402 1.52 21.12 -0.11
C HIS A 402 1.80 22.03 -1.30
N PHE A 403 2.27 23.27 -1.08
CA PHE A 403 2.65 24.16 -2.18
C PHE A 403 4.06 23.85 -2.66
N SER A 404 4.16 23.61 -3.95
CA SER A 404 5.32 22.95 -4.56
C SER A 404 6.52 23.85 -4.84
N THR A 405 6.30 25.16 -4.80
CA THR A 405 7.36 26.17 -4.92
C THR A 405 7.37 27.12 -3.74
N GLN A 406 8.54 27.67 -3.43
CA GLN A 406 8.70 28.66 -2.37
C GLN A 406 7.83 29.91 -2.60
N VAL A 407 7.69 30.34 -3.86
CA VAL A 407 6.85 31.51 -4.20
C VAL A 407 5.40 31.27 -3.80
N ARG A 408 4.84 30.09 -4.11
CA ARG A 408 3.47 29.74 -3.73
C ARG A 408 3.31 29.60 -2.22
N ARG A 409 4.30 29.03 -1.51
CA ARG A 409 4.34 29.01 -0.04
C ARG A 409 4.29 30.41 0.57
N VAL A 410 5.08 31.35 0.05
CA VAL A 410 5.05 32.76 0.49
C VAL A 410 3.71 33.41 0.16
N SER A 411 3.12 33.16 -1.01
CA SER A 411 1.79 33.66 -1.38
C SER A 411 0.69 33.17 -0.43
N ALA A 412 0.73 31.90 -0.02
CA ALA A 412 -0.21 31.38 0.98
C ALA A 412 -0.08 32.10 2.34
N ILE A 413 1.16 32.37 2.78
CA ILE A 413 1.39 33.14 4.02
C ILE A 413 0.88 34.58 3.85
N LYS A 414 1.17 35.23 2.72
CA LYS A 414 0.66 36.58 2.42
C LYS A 414 -0.86 36.62 2.48
N GLU A 415 -1.52 35.60 1.97
CA GLU A 415 -2.98 35.51 1.98
C GLU A 415 -3.54 35.37 3.41
N LEU A 416 -2.92 34.54 4.26
CA LEU A 416 -3.26 34.49 5.69
C LEU A 416 -3.11 35.85 6.37
N ILE A 417 -2.00 36.56 6.11
CA ILE A 417 -1.77 37.88 6.71
C ILE A 417 -2.73 38.94 6.14
N ARG A 418 -3.14 38.84 4.87
CA ARG A 418 -4.15 39.73 4.28
C ARG A 418 -5.48 39.66 5.05
N LEU A 419 -5.88 38.45 5.46
CA LEU A 419 -7.14 38.17 6.13
C LEU A 419 -7.17 38.62 7.60
N LEU A 420 -6.03 38.62 8.27
CA LEU A 420 -5.91 39.07 9.66
C LEU A 420 -6.15 40.58 9.79
N LYS A 421 -6.84 41.00 10.85
CA LYS A 421 -6.81 42.39 11.33
C LYS A 421 -5.41 42.77 11.83
N PRO A 422 -5.04 44.06 11.87
CA PRO A 422 -3.87 44.49 12.64
C PRO A 422 -3.95 44.01 14.10
N GLY A 423 -2.85 43.48 14.63
CA GLY A 423 -2.80 42.78 15.93
C GLY A 423 -3.38 41.36 15.93
N GLY A 424 -3.99 40.92 14.82
CA GLY A 424 -4.48 39.56 14.63
C GLY A 424 -3.33 38.56 14.53
N ARG A 425 -3.57 37.31 14.96
CA ARG A 425 -2.53 36.28 15.07
C ARG A 425 -2.77 35.08 14.14
N ALA A 426 -1.72 34.61 13.47
CA ALA A 426 -1.76 33.36 12.70
C ALA A 426 -0.92 32.27 13.37
N LEU A 427 -1.41 31.02 13.36
CA LEU A 427 -0.62 29.83 13.71
C LEU A 427 -0.45 28.95 12.47
N ILE A 428 0.79 28.74 12.06
CA ILE A 428 1.17 27.88 10.94
C ILE A 428 1.88 26.64 11.48
N SER A 429 1.54 25.47 10.96
CA SER A 429 2.23 24.21 11.27
C SER A 429 2.54 23.44 9.99
N VAL A 430 3.80 23.04 9.81
CA VAL A 430 4.29 22.28 8.64
C VAL A 430 5.11 21.07 9.08
N TRP A 431 5.20 20.05 8.23
CA TRP A 431 6.00 18.86 8.55
C TRP A 431 7.49 19.21 8.57
N ALA A 432 8.20 18.74 9.58
CA ALA A 432 9.64 18.89 9.70
C ALA A 432 10.39 17.82 8.90
N LEU A 433 11.51 18.17 8.29
CA LEU A 433 12.47 17.19 7.77
C LEU A 433 13.05 16.39 8.94
N GLU A 434 13.31 17.06 10.07
CA GLU A 434 13.84 16.50 11.31
C GLU A 434 12.75 15.76 12.10
N GLN A 435 12.59 14.47 11.81
CA GLN A 435 11.66 13.61 12.55
C GLN A 435 12.24 13.08 13.88
N GLU A 436 13.53 13.33 14.14
CA GLU A 436 14.17 13.21 15.45
C GLU A 436 14.78 14.56 15.84
N TYR A 437 14.34 15.13 16.96
CA TYR A 437 14.79 16.45 17.42
C TYR A 437 15.11 16.40 18.91
N ASN A 438 16.22 17.01 19.34
CA ASN A 438 16.71 16.95 20.73
C ASN A 438 16.75 15.52 21.32
N LYS A 439 17.18 14.53 20.52
CA LYS A 439 17.22 13.09 20.87
C LYS A 439 15.84 12.48 21.18
N GLN A 440 14.76 13.14 20.76
CA GLN A 440 13.40 12.62 20.87
C GLN A 440 12.82 12.37 19.49
N ARG A 441 12.44 11.12 19.24
CA ARG A 441 11.72 10.74 18.01
C ARG A 441 10.30 11.29 18.02
N SER A 442 9.83 11.78 16.88
CA SER A 442 8.46 12.22 16.67
C SER A 442 7.48 11.04 16.77
N LYS A 443 6.19 11.34 16.93
CA LYS A 443 5.12 10.34 16.80
C LYS A 443 5.10 9.65 15.44
N TYR A 444 5.60 10.30 14.39
CA TYR A 444 5.68 9.73 13.05
C TYR A 444 6.63 8.53 12.99
N LEU A 445 7.79 8.61 13.66
CA LEU A 445 8.77 7.53 13.74
C LEU A 445 8.49 6.50 14.85
N LYS A 446 7.71 6.86 15.86
CA LYS A 446 7.36 5.96 16.97
C LYS A 446 6.35 4.92 16.50
N LYS A 447 6.72 3.63 16.55
CA LYS A 447 5.75 2.52 16.47
C LYS A 447 4.69 2.74 17.56
N THR A 448 3.41 2.64 17.20
CA THR A 448 2.30 2.75 18.15
C THR A 448 2.48 1.70 19.24
N LYS A 449 2.43 2.10 20.52
CA LYS A 449 2.46 1.18 21.67
C LYS A 449 1.19 0.33 21.71
N GLU A 450 1.19 -0.78 21.00
CA GLU A 450 0.69 -2.05 21.49
C GLU A 450 1.89 -3.01 21.33
N GLU A 451 2.18 -3.80 22.37
CA GLU A 451 3.35 -4.69 22.50
C GLU A 451 4.61 -4.05 23.11
N ASN A 452 4.57 -3.89 24.44
CA ASN A 452 5.76 -3.84 25.29
C ASN A 452 5.75 -5.12 26.16
N VAL A 453 6.70 -6.04 25.94
CA VAL A 453 7.28 -6.90 26.99
C VAL A 453 8.80 -6.93 26.79
N CYS A 454 9.49 -6.74 27.90
CA CYS A 454 10.88 -6.34 28.15
C CYS A 454 11.88 -7.54 28.12
N PRO A 455 13.17 -7.46 28.52
CA PRO A 455 13.92 -6.31 29.05
C PRO A 455 15.35 -6.08 28.51
N VAL A 456 15.81 -4.86 28.82
CA VAL A 456 17.18 -4.34 28.75
C VAL A 456 18.20 -5.33 29.34
N LYS A 457 19.31 -5.54 28.60
CA LYS A 457 20.61 -5.85 29.22
C LYS A 457 21.68 -4.89 28.73
N ASP A 458 22.17 -4.18 29.73
CA ASP A 458 23.40 -3.40 29.83
C ASP A 458 24.59 -4.10 29.16
N ARG A 459 25.27 -3.44 28.21
CA ARG A 459 26.69 -3.70 27.90
C ARG A 459 27.37 -2.40 27.47
N THR A 460 28.15 -1.90 28.40
CA THR A 460 29.29 -0.99 28.25
C THR A 460 30.12 -1.23 26.99
N ALA A 461 30.25 -0.20 26.14
CA ALA A 461 31.36 -0.06 25.21
C ALA A 461 31.70 1.43 25.04
N THR A 462 32.96 1.75 25.30
CA THR A 462 33.64 3.05 25.30
C THR A 462 33.52 3.81 23.96
N PRO A 463 33.39 5.15 23.97
CA PRO A 463 33.36 5.94 22.73
C PRO A 463 34.79 6.25 22.22
N PRO A 464 35.05 6.29 20.90
CA PRO A 464 36.24 6.92 20.34
C PRO A 464 36.07 8.46 20.26
N PRO A 465 37.17 9.21 20.11
CA PRO A 465 37.28 10.58 20.61
C PRO A 465 36.59 11.65 19.74
N GLN A 466 36.14 12.69 20.42
CA GLN A 466 35.65 13.94 19.86
C GLN A 466 36.78 14.71 19.16
N GLU A 467 36.65 14.92 17.85
CA GLU A 467 37.23 16.11 17.21
C GLU A 467 36.15 17.17 17.03
N ARG A 468 36.33 18.29 17.75
CA ARG A 468 35.60 19.53 17.53
C ARG A 468 36.12 20.16 16.24
N SER A 469 35.27 20.25 15.22
CA SER A 469 35.30 21.39 14.31
C SER A 469 33.87 21.81 13.97
N GLY A 470 33.49 22.98 14.46
CA GLY A 470 32.25 23.62 14.06
C GLY A 470 32.41 24.19 12.66
N LYS A 471 31.59 23.71 11.73
CA LYS A 471 31.13 24.44 10.53
C LYS A 471 29.71 23.97 10.23
N GLY A 472 28.78 24.92 10.16
CA GLY A 472 27.39 24.67 9.82
C GLY A 472 27.28 23.93 8.49
N LEU A 473 26.53 22.83 8.49
CA LEU A 473 26.14 22.12 7.28
C LEU A 473 25.00 22.90 6.63
N SER A 474 25.37 23.91 5.84
CA SER A 474 24.51 24.37 4.75
C SER A 474 24.40 23.23 3.73
N LEU A 475 23.35 22.42 3.82
CA LEU A 475 22.99 21.47 2.77
C LEU A 475 22.49 22.28 1.57
N VAL A 476 23.44 22.66 0.72
CA VAL A 476 23.19 23.21 -0.61
C VAL A 476 22.45 22.15 -1.42
N GLN A 477 21.26 22.49 -1.90
CA GLN A 477 20.53 21.76 -2.93
C GLN A 477 21.46 21.49 -4.12
N ASN A 478 21.92 20.24 -4.29
CA ASN A 478 22.69 19.86 -5.47
C ASN A 478 22.18 18.52 -6.02
N GLY A 479 21.42 18.59 -7.11
CA GLY A 479 21.31 17.49 -8.08
C GLY A 479 19.97 16.76 -8.22
N GLN A 480 18.98 17.00 -7.36
CA GLN A 480 17.69 16.31 -7.49
C GLN A 480 16.84 16.94 -8.61
N THR A 481 16.56 16.19 -9.66
CA THR A 481 15.75 16.64 -10.82
C THR A 481 14.33 16.12 -10.79
N THR A 482 14.05 15.11 -9.96
CA THR A 482 12.81 14.35 -9.89
C THR A 482 12.37 14.10 -8.44
N LEU A 483 11.06 14.02 -8.20
CA LEU A 483 10.50 13.71 -6.89
C LEU A 483 10.69 12.24 -6.53
N SER A 484 11.23 11.96 -5.34
CA SER A 484 11.33 10.60 -4.80
C SER A 484 10.04 10.20 -4.08
N VAL A 485 9.74 8.90 -4.04
CA VAL A 485 8.67 8.35 -3.19
C VAL A 485 9.25 7.98 -1.83
N HIS A 486 8.65 8.50 -0.77
CA HIS A 486 9.07 8.23 0.60
C HIS A 486 8.51 6.93 1.14
N THR A 487 9.33 6.21 1.90
CA THR A 487 8.88 5.03 2.64
C THR A 487 8.28 5.46 3.97
N ASN A 488 6.98 5.19 4.18
CA ASN A 488 6.30 5.61 5.41
C ASN A 488 7.03 5.16 6.69
N ARG A 489 7.10 6.05 7.68
CA ARG A 489 7.73 5.83 9.00
C ARG A 489 9.26 5.68 8.97
N THR A 490 9.91 6.16 7.91
CA THR A 490 11.37 6.32 7.89
C THR A 490 11.74 7.80 7.95
N THR A 491 13.04 8.10 8.03
CA THR A 491 13.54 9.48 7.94
C THR A 491 13.41 10.01 6.52
N PHE A 492 13.07 11.28 6.37
CA PHE A 492 13.01 11.93 5.05
C PHE A 492 14.41 12.11 4.46
N SER A 493 14.56 11.78 3.18
CA SER A 493 15.83 11.86 2.44
C SER A 493 15.96 13.12 1.57
N SER A 494 14.84 13.82 1.31
CA SER A 494 14.77 15.07 0.56
C SER A 494 13.70 15.99 1.17
N GLN A 495 13.75 17.29 0.87
CA GLN A 495 12.69 18.23 1.28
C GLN A 495 11.44 18.08 0.41
N ASP A 496 11.60 17.83 -0.88
CA ASP A 496 10.51 17.63 -1.84
C ASP A 496 10.36 16.14 -2.15
N LEU A 497 9.17 15.57 -1.86
CA LEU A 497 8.91 14.14 -2.00
C LEU A 497 7.42 13.81 -2.17
N LEU A 498 7.15 12.58 -2.58
CA LEU A 498 5.83 11.97 -2.60
C LEU A 498 5.63 11.03 -1.40
N VAL A 499 4.63 11.30 -0.56
CA VAL A 499 4.29 10.48 0.62
C VAL A 499 3.12 9.55 0.29
N PRO A 500 3.30 8.22 0.34
CA PRO A 500 2.24 7.27 0.02
C PRO A 500 1.16 7.21 1.10
N TRP A 501 -0.09 7.11 0.67
CA TRP A 501 -1.28 6.94 1.50
C TRP A 501 -2.02 5.69 1.07
N HIS A 502 -2.13 4.72 1.97
CA HIS A 502 -2.79 3.47 1.72
C HIS A 502 -4.24 3.57 2.19
N LEU A 503 -5.21 3.43 1.29
CA LEU A 503 -6.60 3.23 1.69
C LEU A 503 -6.74 1.81 2.24
N LYS A 504 -6.96 1.66 3.54
CA LYS A 504 -7.45 0.39 4.09
C LYS A 504 -8.97 0.39 3.93
N GLY A 505 -9.51 -0.69 3.34
CA GLY A 505 -10.91 -0.77 2.88
C GLY A 505 -11.91 -0.10 3.83
N ALA A 506 -12.46 1.04 3.39
CA ALA A 506 -13.52 1.75 4.09
C ALA A 506 -14.86 1.06 3.80
N THR A 507 -15.60 0.69 4.84
CA THR A 507 -17.01 0.31 4.72
C THR A 507 -17.84 1.58 4.44
N PRO A 508 -18.74 1.59 3.44
CA PRO A 508 -19.61 2.74 3.21
C PRO A 508 -20.68 2.83 4.32
N LYS A 509 -20.91 4.04 4.87
CA LYS A 509 -22.04 4.34 5.76
C LYS A 509 -23.01 5.30 5.08
N SER A 510 -24.25 4.87 4.89
CA SER A 510 -25.44 5.73 4.76
C SER A 510 -26.59 5.12 5.59
N PRO A 511 -27.44 5.91 6.27
CA PRO A 511 -28.47 5.39 7.20
C PRO A 511 -29.89 5.38 6.59
N GLU A 512 -30.70 4.35 6.95
CA GLU A 512 -32.17 4.31 7.22
C GLU A 512 -32.70 2.83 7.14
N PRO A 513 -33.81 2.42 7.82
CA PRO A 513 -33.78 1.30 8.77
C PRO A 513 -34.58 0.01 8.44
N LEU A 514 -34.05 -1.09 9.04
CA LEU A 514 -34.62 -2.39 9.46
C LEU A 514 -35.31 -3.34 8.45
N ALA A 515 -34.65 -4.48 8.15
CA ALA A 515 -35.07 -5.82 8.61
C ALA A 515 -33.98 -6.91 8.48
N HIS A 516 -33.67 -7.55 9.62
CA HIS A 516 -33.09 -8.88 9.86
C HIS A 516 -31.65 -9.29 9.42
N LEU A 517 -30.78 -9.22 10.44
CA LEU A 517 -29.53 -9.92 10.79
C LEU A 517 -29.20 -11.26 10.09
N THR A 518 -28.03 -11.33 9.44
CA THR A 518 -27.03 -12.43 9.55
C THR A 518 -25.62 -11.91 9.22
N ASP A 519 -24.67 -12.14 10.11
CA ASP A 519 -23.27 -11.67 10.08
C ASP A 519 -22.45 -12.23 8.90
N SER A 520 -21.71 -11.37 8.19
CA SER A 520 -20.68 -11.77 7.22
C SER A 520 -19.46 -10.85 7.27
N VAL A 521 -18.39 -11.38 7.84
CA VAL A 521 -17.09 -10.74 8.07
C VAL A 521 -16.24 -10.84 6.80
N THR A 522 -16.04 -9.71 6.11
CA THR A 522 -15.21 -9.58 4.90
C THR A 522 -13.82 -9.06 5.26
N GLY A 523 -12.77 -9.75 4.79
CA GLY A 523 -11.38 -9.29 4.93
C GLY A 523 -10.97 -8.34 3.79
N PRO A 524 -10.34 -7.17 4.07
CA PRO A 524 -10.00 -6.18 3.03
C PRO A 524 -8.91 -6.59 2.03
N THR A 525 -9.14 -6.35 0.74
CA THR A 525 -8.10 -6.14 -0.29
C THR A 525 -7.11 -5.03 0.12
N PRO A 526 -5.82 -5.07 -0.29
CA PRO A 526 -4.96 -3.89 -0.18
C PRO A 526 -5.58 -2.81 -1.07
N GLY A 527 -6.08 -1.72 -0.46
CA GLY A 527 -6.70 -0.66 -1.23
C GLY A 527 -5.67 0.16 -2.01
N PRO A 528 -6.15 1.03 -2.92
CA PRO A 528 -5.27 1.85 -3.76
C PRO A 528 -4.32 2.72 -2.93
N ILE A 529 -3.11 2.89 -3.44
CA ILE A 529 -2.06 3.74 -2.87
C ILE A 529 -2.07 5.07 -3.62
N PHE A 530 -2.25 6.15 -2.88
CA PHE A 530 -2.18 7.51 -3.41
C PHE A 530 -0.87 8.17 -2.99
N HIS A 531 -0.25 8.91 -3.90
CA HIS A 531 1.00 9.62 -3.62
C HIS A 531 0.71 11.10 -3.41
N ARG A 532 1.06 11.63 -2.24
CA ARG A 532 0.83 13.03 -1.92
C ARG A 532 2.11 13.84 -1.95
N TYR A 533 2.11 14.99 -2.61
CA TYR A 533 3.26 15.88 -2.59
C TYR A 533 3.40 16.58 -1.22
N TYR A 534 4.63 16.58 -0.69
CA TYR A 534 5.03 17.29 0.53
C TYR A 534 6.38 17.98 0.30
N HIS A 535 6.45 19.23 0.76
CA HIS A 535 7.67 19.94 1.08
C HIS A 535 7.90 19.90 2.59
N VAL A 536 8.81 19.06 3.08
CA VAL A 536 9.17 18.99 4.50
C VAL A 536 10.24 20.04 4.83
N PHE A 537 10.02 20.78 5.91
CA PHE A 537 10.77 21.98 6.25
C PHE A 537 11.96 21.67 7.14
N CYS A 538 13.10 22.30 6.85
CA CYS A 538 14.24 22.27 7.76
C CYS A 538 14.07 23.26 8.93
N GLU A 539 14.84 23.08 10.00
CA GLU A 539 14.90 24.04 11.11
C GLU A 539 15.18 25.47 10.62
N GLY A 540 14.35 26.43 11.04
CA GLY A 540 14.48 27.85 10.67
C GLY A 540 13.88 28.24 9.31
N GLU A 541 13.58 27.28 8.44
CA GLU A 541 13.08 27.58 7.08
C GLU A 541 11.71 28.26 7.11
N LEU A 542 10.80 27.81 7.98
CA LEU A 542 9.46 28.38 8.07
C LEU A 542 9.52 29.84 8.53
N GLU A 543 10.35 30.14 9.52
CA GLU A 543 10.59 31.49 10.01
C GLU A 543 11.15 32.39 8.91
N ASP A 544 12.09 31.88 8.11
CA ASP A 544 12.66 32.61 6.98
C ASP A 544 11.63 32.89 5.88
N LEU A 545 10.70 31.95 5.61
CA LEU A 545 9.57 32.23 4.71
C LEU A 545 8.66 33.32 5.27
N CYS A 546 8.33 33.27 6.56
CA CYS A 546 7.48 34.27 7.19
C CYS A 546 8.11 35.66 7.15
N ARG A 547 9.44 35.78 7.32
CA ARG A 547 10.17 37.07 7.22
C ARG A 547 10.17 37.69 5.82
N LYS A 548 9.87 36.91 4.77
CA LYS A 548 9.71 37.44 3.40
C LYS A 548 8.36 38.11 3.17
N VAL A 549 7.46 38.07 4.15
CA VAL A 549 6.15 38.72 4.10
C VAL A 549 6.23 40.04 4.85
N GLU A 550 5.68 41.10 4.27
CA GLU A 550 5.61 42.42 4.90
C GLU A 550 4.47 42.47 5.94
N ASN A 551 4.56 43.42 6.86
CA ASN A 551 3.53 43.69 7.87
C ASN A 551 3.24 42.52 8.83
N VAL A 552 4.26 41.73 9.16
CA VAL A 552 4.13 40.60 10.09
C VAL A 552 5.36 40.48 10.98
N THR A 553 5.14 40.08 12.23
CA THR A 553 6.18 39.75 13.20
C THR A 553 6.06 38.30 13.63
N VAL A 554 7.21 37.62 13.74
CA VAL A 554 7.29 36.27 14.32
C VAL A 554 7.28 36.40 15.84
N GLN A 555 6.20 36.01 16.49
CA GLN A 555 6.04 36.07 17.94
C GLN A 555 6.74 34.90 18.63
N SER A 556 6.60 33.70 18.08
CA SER A 556 7.29 32.51 18.57
C SER A 556 7.40 31.46 17.48
N SER A 557 8.45 30.65 17.55
CA SER A 557 8.59 29.43 16.76
C SER A 557 8.97 28.25 17.67
N TYR A 558 8.50 27.06 17.32
CA TYR A 558 8.78 25.86 18.11
C TYR A 558 8.61 24.58 17.28
N TYR A 559 9.26 23.52 17.75
CA TYR A 559 9.07 22.16 17.27
C TYR A 559 7.96 21.44 18.06
N ASP A 560 7.04 20.76 17.37
CA ASP A 560 6.01 19.92 18.00
C ASP A 560 5.78 18.60 17.23
N GLN A 561 6.28 17.50 17.80
CA GLN A 561 6.02 16.13 17.34
C GLN A 561 6.24 15.90 15.82
N GLY A 562 7.36 16.36 15.28
CA GLY A 562 7.67 16.21 13.85
C GLY A 562 7.17 17.36 12.97
N ASN A 563 6.84 18.50 13.57
CA ASN A 563 6.35 19.69 12.86
C ASN A 563 7.07 20.93 13.34
N TRP A 564 7.37 21.82 12.41
CA TRP A 564 7.76 23.20 12.70
C TRP A 564 6.51 24.07 12.77
N CYS A 565 6.39 24.85 13.83
CA CYS A 565 5.26 25.73 14.07
C CYS A 565 5.73 27.16 14.31
N VAL A 566 4.98 28.12 13.76
CA VAL A 566 5.22 29.55 13.95
C VAL A 566 3.92 30.26 14.30
N ILE A 567 3.97 31.12 15.31
CA ILE A 567 2.92 32.10 15.61
C ILE A 567 3.37 33.45 15.07
N LEU A 568 2.53 34.03 14.21
CA LEU A 568 2.70 35.32 13.58
C LEU A 568 1.70 36.32 14.16
N GLU A 569 2.08 37.58 14.20
CA GLU A 569 1.18 38.70 14.49
C GLU A 569 1.29 39.75 13.38
N LYS A 570 0.14 40.17 12.86
CA LYS A 570 0.08 41.21 11.83
C LYS A 570 0.34 42.57 12.47
N THR A 571 1.30 43.31 11.94
CA THR A 571 1.58 44.68 12.38
C THR A 571 0.69 45.67 11.64
N ASP A 572 0.52 46.86 12.23
CA ASP A 572 -0.11 47.98 11.53
C ASP A 572 0.63 48.29 10.23
N ARG A 573 -0.12 48.74 9.20
CA ARG A 573 0.48 49.29 7.99
C ARG A 573 1.13 50.61 8.37
N ILE A 574 2.46 50.69 8.25
CA ILE A 574 3.21 51.94 8.43
C ILE A 574 2.81 52.93 7.35
#